data_AF-A0AAW6B4K8-F1
#
_entry.id   AF-A0AAW6B4K8-F1
#
_cell.length_a   1.000
_cell.length_b   1.000
_cell.length_c   1.000
_cell.angle_alpha   90.00
_cell.angle_beta   90.00
_cell.angle_gamma   90.00
#
_symmetry.space_group_name_H-M   'P 1'
#
loop_
_entity.id
_entity.type
_entity.pdbx_description
1 polymer ?
#
loop_
_entity_poly.entity_id
_entity_poly.type
_entity_poly.pdbx_seq_one_letter_code
_entity_poly.pdbx_strand_id
1 'polypeptide(L)'
;MIKYNYNERLIEKLNIIPFIEKYNFNNEKYNTAIFCALSSIYNHKANYDHIESKLILLGDYYSFEYYSILKDDLDKLSILTDTMKVGYFQLVTKRMSEEEFYLSIIKTWFDFYGVEFQEIDSKTVVFI
;
A
#
# COMPACT_ATOMS: atom_id res chain seq x y z
N MET A 1 -9.05 -21.87 -6.76
CA MET A 1 -8.79 -21.25 -5.44
C MET A 1 -9.18 -19.80 -5.55
N ILE A 2 -10.04 -19.28 -4.68
CA ILE A 2 -10.38 -17.85 -4.70
C ILE A 2 -9.14 -17.12 -4.18
N LYS A 3 -8.54 -16.29 -5.04
CA LYS A 3 -7.44 -15.42 -4.64
C LYS A 3 -8.04 -14.21 -3.95
N TYR A 4 -7.64 -13.91 -2.71
CA TYR A 4 -8.01 -12.64 -2.11
C TYR A 4 -7.18 -11.56 -2.82
N ASN A 5 -7.83 -10.77 -3.68
CA ASN A 5 -7.22 -9.56 -4.22
C ASN A 5 -7.18 -8.48 -3.14
N TYR A 6 -6.41 -7.42 -3.36
CA TYR A 6 -6.41 -6.24 -2.52
C TYR A 6 -7.83 -5.71 -2.23
N ASN A 7 -7.97 -4.89 -1.19
CA ASN A 7 -9.24 -4.28 -0.81
C ASN A 7 -9.65 -3.21 -1.83
N GLU A 8 -10.43 -3.58 -2.83
CA GLU A 8 -10.90 -2.68 -3.90
C GLU A 8 -11.59 -1.42 -3.36
N ARG A 9 -12.43 -1.56 -2.32
CA ARG A 9 -13.13 -0.43 -1.70
C ARG A 9 -12.17 0.59 -1.08
N LEU A 10 -11.06 0.13 -0.51
CA LEU A 10 -10.01 1.01 0.00
C LEU A 10 -9.37 1.78 -1.16
N ILE A 11 -8.99 1.08 -2.23
CA ILE A 11 -8.31 1.69 -3.38
C ILE A 11 -9.21 2.72 -4.08
N GLU A 12 -10.48 2.41 -4.25
CA GLU A 12 -11.49 3.35 -4.76
C GLU A 12 -11.61 4.58 -3.86
N LYS A 13 -11.72 4.39 -2.54
CA LYS A 13 -11.81 5.48 -1.57
C LYS A 13 -10.57 6.37 -1.56
N LEU A 14 -9.38 5.79 -1.65
CA LEU A 14 -8.13 6.54 -1.73
C LEU A 14 -8.03 7.39 -3.00
N ASN A 15 -8.86 7.13 -4.02
CA ASN A 15 -8.91 7.86 -5.29
C ASN A 15 -7.56 7.87 -6.03
N ILE A 16 -6.85 6.75 -6.00
CA ILE A 16 -5.49 6.62 -6.59
C ILE A 16 -5.47 5.92 -7.96
N ILE A 17 -6.59 5.34 -8.39
CA ILE A 17 -6.72 4.72 -9.73
C ILE A 17 -6.39 5.72 -10.86
N PRO A 18 -6.82 7.00 -10.81
CA PRO A 18 -6.50 7.97 -11.86
C PRO A 18 -4.99 8.18 -12.08
N PHE A 19 -4.13 7.87 -11.11
CA PHE A 19 -2.68 7.94 -11.29
C PHE A 19 -2.17 6.96 -12.34
N ILE A 20 -2.86 5.82 -12.55
CA ILE A 20 -2.47 4.83 -13.56
C ILE A 20 -2.44 5.45 -14.95
N GLU A 21 -3.53 6.13 -15.33
CA GLU A 21 -3.65 6.78 -16.62
C GLU A 21 -2.78 8.03 -16.70
N LYS A 22 -2.81 8.87 -15.66
CA LYS A 22 -2.07 10.15 -15.62
C LYS A 22 -0.56 9.96 -15.76
N TYR A 23 0.00 8.96 -15.09
CA TYR A 23 1.44 8.72 -15.02
C TYR A 23 1.91 7.50 -15.81
N ASN A 24 1.02 6.86 -16.57
CA ASN A 24 1.32 5.66 -17.36
C ASN A 24 1.91 4.52 -16.51
N PHE A 25 1.31 4.24 -15.36
CA PHE A 25 1.69 3.11 -14.50
C PHE A 25 1.21 1.78 -15.11
N ASN A 26 1.85 1.38 -16.21
CA ASN A 26 1.38 0.30 -17.09
C ASN A 26 1.78 -1.12 -16.64
N ASN A 27 2.45 -1.28 -15.50
CA ASN A 27 2.79 -2.58 -14.95
C ASN A 27 1.77 -2.99 -13.87
N GLU A 28 0.84 -3.87 -14.26
CA GLU A 28 -0.22 -4.36 -13.38
C GLU A 28 0.31 -5.06 -12.12
N LYS A 29 1.45 -5.76 -12.21
CA LYS A 29 2.07 -6.42 -11.04
C LYS A 29 2.50 -5.38 -10.00
N TYR A 30 3.15 -4.31 -10.44
CA TYR A 30 3.57 -3.24 -9.55
C TYR A 30 2.39 -2.55 -8.88
N ASN A 31 1.35 -2.23 -9.66
CA ASN A 31 0.13 -1.60 -9.14
C ASN A 31 -0.56 -2.49 -8.11
N THR A 32 -0.72 -3.78 -8.43
CA THR A 32 -1.33 -4.77 -7.53
C THR A 32 -0.54 -4.93 -6.24
N ALA A 33 0.80 -4.96 -6.30
CA ALA A 33 1.65 -5.04 -5.12
C ALA A 33 1.44 -3.84 -4.17
N ILE A 34 1.36 -2.63 -4.72
CA ILE A 34 1.07 -1.41 -3.95
C ILE A 34 -0.32 -1.47 -3.32
N PHE A 35 -1.33 -1.92 -4.08
CA PHE A 35 -2.69 -2.04 -3.55
C PHE A 35 -2.79 -3.08 -2.44
N CYS A 36 -2.07 -4.20 -2.55
CA CYS A 36 -1.94 -5.17 -1.48
C CYS A 36 -1.26 -4.57 -0.23
N ALA A 37 -0.19 -3.79 -0.41
CA ALA A 37 0.49 -3.13 0.71
C ALA A 37 -0.43 -2.16 1.48
N LEU A 38 -1.18 -1.31 0.76
CA LEU A 38 -2.19 -0.42 1.35
C LEU A 38 -3.28 -1.22 2.10
N SER A 39 -3.77 -2.30 1.48
CA SER A 39 -4.78 -3.18 2.06
C SER A 39 -4.30 -3.90 3.31
N SER A 40 -3.01 -4.22 3.38
CA SER A 40 -2.39 -4.86 4.54
C SER A 40 -2.47 -3.94 5.77
N ILE A 41 -2.08 -2.67 5.62
CA ILE A 41 -2.13 -1.69 6.73
C ILE A 41 -3.57 -1.43 7.17
N TYR A 42 -4.48 -1.22 6.23
CA TYR A 42 -5.89 -0.99 6.55
C TYR A 42 -6.45 -2.07 7.48
N ASN A 43 -6.16 -3.34 7.17
CA ASN A 43 -6.64 -4.46 7.97
C ASN A 43 -5.86 -4.63 9.29
N HIS A 44 -4.54 -4.38 9.30
CA HIS A 44 -3.78 -4.39 10.56
C HIS A 44 -4.25 -3.29 11.52
N LYS A 45 -4.61 -2.10 11.02
CA LYS A 45 -5.04 -0.98 11.86
C LYS A 45 -6.50 -1.07 12.31
N ALA A 46 -7.40 -1.64 11.50
CA ALA A 46 -8.78 -1.91 11.90
C ALA A 46 -8.89 -2.70 13.21
N ASN A 47 -7.83 -3.40 13.62
CA ASN A 47 -7.75 -4.19 14.86
C ASN A 47 -7.02 -3.53 16.02
N TYR A 48 -6.53 -2.29 15.88
CA TYR A 48 -5.68 -1.69 16.91
C TYR A 48 -6.41 -1.48 18.25
N ASP A 49 -7.73 -1.25 18.19
CA ASP A 49 -8.57 -1.02 19.37
C ASP A 49 -9.32 -2.29 19.82
N HIS A 50 -9.56 -3.24 18.91
CA HIS A 50 -10.17 -4.55 19.18
C HIS A 50 -9.53 -5.63 18.31
N ILE A 51 -8.87 -6.61 18.92
CA ILE A 51 -8.20 -7.69 18.18
C ILE A 51 -9.26 -8.66 17.63
N GLU A 52 -9.72 -8.43 16.40
CA GLU A 52 -10.42 -9.45 15.62
C GLU A 52 -9.40 -10.22 14.78
N SER A 53 -9.07 -11.44 15.21
CA SER A 53 -8.03 -12.28 14.59
C SER A 53 -8.20 -12.47 13.07
N LYS A 54 -9.43 -12.43 12.56
CA LYS A 54 -9.73 -12.56 11.12
C LYS A 54 -9.15 -11.43 10.28
N LEU A 55 -9.23 -10.20 10.75
CA LEU A 55 -8.76 -9.02 10.00
C LEU A 55 -7.22 -8.95 10.03
N ILE A 56 -6.57 -9.34 11.13
CA ILE A 56 -5.10 -9.44 11.21
C ILE A 56 -4.59 -10.43 10.16
N LEU A 57 -5.14 -11.64 10.12
CA LEU A 57 -4.72 -12.66 9.16
C LEU A 57 -4.96 -12.25 7.70
N LEU A 58 -5.98 -11.42 7.44
CA LEU A 58 -6.20 -10.86 6.12
C LEU A 58 -5.13 -9.82 5.75
N GLY A 59 -4.69 -9.01 6.72
CA GLY A 59 -3.56 -8.11 6.53
C GLY A 59 -2.25 -8.86 6.25
N ASP A 60 -1.99 -9.96 6.96
CA ASP A 60 -0.83 -10.84 6.72
C ASP A 60 -0.89 -11.46 5.32
N TYR A 61 -2.08 -11.89 4.89
CA TYR A 61 -2.29 -12.43 3.56
C TYR A 61 -1.94 -11.40 2.47
N TYR A 62 -2.40 -10.14 2.61
CA TYR A 62 -2.04 -9.09 1.66
C TYR A 62 -0.55 -8.77 1.67
N SER A 63 0.09 -8.86 2.84
CA SER A 63 1.54 -8.75 2.91
C SER A 63 2.23 -9.84 2.11
N PHE A 64 1.83 -11.10 2.31
CA PHE A 64 2.32 -12.24 1.53
C PHE A 64 2.11 -12.06 0.02
N GLU A 65 0.98 -11.49 -0.41
CA GLU A 65 0.71 -11.25 -1.84
C GLU A 65 1.70 -10.26 -2.47
N TYR A 66 1.98 -9.10 -1.86
CA TYR A 66 2.95 -8.18 -2.47
C TYR A 66 4.37 -8.77 -2.49
N TYR A 67 4.77 -9.54 -1.48
CA TYR A 67 6.03 -10.31 -1.51
C TYR A 67 6.05 -11.28 -2.68
N SER A 68 4.96 -12.02 -2.87
CA SER A 68 4.84 -13.05 -3.92
C SER A 68 4.82 -12.45 -5.32
N ILE A 69 4.21 -11.28 -5.49
CA ILE A 69 4.12 -10.57 -6.78
C ILE A 69 5.49 -10.01 -7.19
N LEU A 70 6.26 -9.48 -6.24
CA LEU A 70 7.54 -8.82 -6.50
C LEU A 70 8.76 -9.73 -6.30
N LYS A 71 8.58 -11.03 -6.01
CA LYS A 71 9.68 -11.97 -5.72
C LYS A 71 10.77 -12.05 -6.81
N ASP A 72 10.40 -11.76 -8.06
CA ASP A 72 11.29 -11.81 -9.22
C ASP A 72 11.91 -10.43 -9.55
N ASP A 73 11.50 -9.37 -8.82
CA ASP A 73 12.00 -8.00 -8.93
C ASP A 73 12.43 -7.49 -7.56
N LEU A 74 13.63 -7.92 -7.15
CA LEU A 74 14.15 -7.71 -5.80
C LEU A 74 14.38 -6.23 -5.47
N ASP A 75 14.62 -5.39 -6.47
CA ASP A 75 14.80 -3.95 -6.25
C ASP A 75 13.48 -3.31 -5.81
N LYS A 76 12.39 -3.55 -6.55
CA LYS A 76 11.06 -3.04 -6.16
C LYS A 76 10.59 -3.65 -4.86
N LEU A 77 10.84 -4.94 -4.66
CA LEU A 77 10.50 -5.61 -3.41
C LEU A 77 11.23 -5.00 -2.21
N SER A 78 12.53 -4.74 -2.34
CA SER A 78 13.35 -4.15 -1.29
C SER A 78 12.85 -2.76 -0.91
N ILE A 79 12.55 -1.90 -1.88
CA ILE A 79 12.04 -0.54 -1.66
C ILE A 79 10.70 -0.59 -0.92
N LEU A 80 9.74 -1.38 -1.40
CA LEU A 80 8.44 -1.49 -0.73
C LEU A 80 8.56 -2.10 0.67
N THR A 81 9.42 -3.10 0.85
CA THR A 81 9.69 -3.70 2.16
C THR A 81 10.25 -2.67 3.14
N ASP A 82 11.17 -1.80 2.70
CA ASP A 82 11.73 -0.76 3.54
C ASP A 82 10.66 0.28 3.94
N THR A 83 9.85 0.74 2.99
CA THR A 83 8.70 1.62 3.24
C THR A 83 7.74 1.00 4.26
N MET A 84 7.38 -0.27 4.10
CA MET A 84 6.48 -0.96 5.03
C MET A 84 7.10 -1.08 6.42
N LYS A 85 8.37 -1.47 6.51
CA LYS A 85 9.11 -1.61 7.79
C LYS A 85 9.18 -0.29 8.54
N VAL A 86 9.61 0.78 7.87
CA VAL A 86 9.75 2.11 8.47
C VAL A 86 8.38 2.65 8.90
N GLY A 87 7.38 2.56 8.03
CA GLY A 87 6.06 3.07 8.32
C GLY A 87 5.37 2.31 9.44
N TYR A 88 5.47 0.97 9.53
CA TYR A 88 4.92 0.21 10.66
C TYR A 88 5.58 0.63 11.97
N PHE A 89 6.91 0.77 11.99
CA PHE A 89 7.62 1.21 13.18
C PHE A 89 7.17 2.61 13.63
N GLN A 90 7.06 3.55 12.69
CA GLN A 90 6.63 4.92 13.00
C GLN A 90 5.16 4.99 13.41
N LEU A 91 4.28 4.20 12.79
CA LEU A 91 2.87 4.11 13.15
C LEU A 91 2.69 3.56 14.57
N VAL A 92 3.34 2.43 14.91
CA VAL A 92 3.25 1.80 16.24
C VAL A 92 3.85 2.71 17.33
N THR A 93 4.91 3.45 17.00
CA THR A 93 5.52 4.43 17.92
C THR A 93 4.80 5.79 17.95
N LYS A 94 3.66 5.93 17.27
CA LYS A 94 2.84 7.14 17.17
C LYS A 94 3.60 8.37 16.64
N ARG A 95 4.60 8.13 15.79
CA ARG A 95 5.41 9.15 15.11
C ARG A 95 4.90 9.48 13.71
N MET A 96 3.96 8.68 13.21
CA MET A 96 3.36 8.80 11.89
C MET A 96 1.88 8.43 11.98
N SER A 97 1.02 9.18 11.31
CA SER A 97 -0.40 8.84 11.14
C SER A 97 -0.59 7.74 10.08
N GLU A 98 -1.77 7.12 10.07
CA GLU A 98 -2.11 6.16 9.01
C GLU A 98 -2.09 6.81 7.62
N GLU A 99 -2.57 8.05 7.51
CA GLU A 99 -2.59 8.84 6.28
C GLU A 99 -1.18 9.09 5.75
N GLU A 100 -0.25 9.47 6.64
CA GLU A 100 1.16 9.66 6.31
C GLU A 100 1.83 8.36 5.85
N PHE A 101 1.42 7.22 6.42
CA PHE A 101 1.91 5.91 5.98
C PHE A 101 1.35 5.54 4.60
N TYR A 102 0.04 5.74 4.36
CA TYR A 102 -0.54 5.55 3.02
C TYR A 102 0.15 6.40 1.97
N LEU A 103 0.43 7.67 2.27
CA LEU A 103 1.20 8.53 1.38
C LEU A 103 2.60 8.01 1.12
N SER A 104 3.29 7.49 2.14
CA SER A 104 4.61 6.88 1.97
C SER A 104 4.59 5.72 0.97
N ILE A 105 3.55 4.87 1.02
CA ILE A 105 3.38 3.75 0.09
C ILE A 105 3.03 4.23 -1.32
N ILE A 106 2.15 5.23 -1.43
CA ILE A 106 1.82 5.83 -2.73
C ILE A 106 3.07 6.47 -3.35
N LYS A 107 3.93 7.13 -2.57
CA LYS A 107 5.22 7.64 -3.06
C LYS A 107 6.13 6.53 -3.56
N THR A 108 6.20 5.39 -2.85
CA THR A 108 6.93 4.21 -3.33
C THR A 108 6.40 3.71 -4.67
N TRP A 109 5.09 3.80 -4.92
CA TRP A 109 4.52 3.47 -6.22
C TRP A 109 5.08 4.37 -7.33
N PHE A 110 5.24 5.67 -7.09
CA PHE A 110 5.85 6.60 -8.04
C PHE A 110 7.33 6.28 -8.27
N ASP A 111 8.06 5.92 -7.21
CA ASP A 111 9.46 5.47 -7.30
C ASP A 111 9.63 4.20 -8.14
N PHE A 112 8.62 3.31 -8.15
CA PHE A 112 8.66 2.13 -9.01
C PHE A 112 8.77 2.50 -10.49
N TYR A 113 8.18 3.62 -10.89
CA TYR A 113 8.18 4.14 -12.25
C TYR A 113 9.19 5.27 -12.49
N GLY A 114 9.99 5.65 -11.49
CA GLY A 114 10.93 6.75 -11.59
C GLY A 114 10.26 8.11 -11.85
N VAL A 115 9.03 8.27 -11.36
CA VAL A 115 8.25 9.51 -11.48
C VAL A 115 8.32 10.27 -10.16
N GLU A 116 8.50 11.58 -10.19
CA GLU A 116 8.47 12.40 -8.99
C GLU A 116 7.02 12.59 -8.49
N PHE A 117 6.78 12.32 -7.22
CA PHE A 117 5.49 12.56 -6.58
C PHE A 117 5.30 14.04 -6.22
N GLN A 118 4.28 14.70 -6.79
CA GLN A 118 4.09 16.14 -6.63
C GLN A 118 3.09 16.48 -5.52
N GLU A 119 3.13 17.72 -5.03
CA GLU A 119 2.19 18.21 -3.99
C GLU A 119 0.73 18.08 -4.45
N ILE A 120 0.43 18.34 -5.73
CA ILE A 120 -0.92 18.23 -6.27
C ILE A 120 -1.45 16.78 -6.25
N ASP A 121 -0.56 15.79 -6.33
CA ASP A 121 -0.94 14.38 -6.24
C ASP A 121 -1.40 14.05 -4.82
N SER A 122 -0.70 14.58 -3.81
CA SER A 122 -1.10 14.41 -2.40
C SER A 122 -2.52 14.93 -2.13
N LYS A 123 -2.92 16.02 -2.79
CA LYS A 123 -4.26 16.63 -2.68
C LYS A 123 -5.35 15.83 -3.41
N THR A 124 -4.96 14.92 -4.29
CA THR A 124 -5.89 14.05 -5.03
C THR A 124 -6.24 12.79 -4.25
N VAL A 125 -5.36 12.38 -3.33
CA VAL A 125 -5.58 11.24 -2.43
C VAL A 125 -6.62 11.62 -1.38
N VAL A 126 -7.58 10.72 -1.15
CA VAL A 126 -8.65 10.92 -0.15
C VAL A 126 -8.44 9.94 1.01
N PHE A 127 -8.25 10.43 2.22
CA PHE A 127 -8.06 9.59 3.40
C PHE A 127 -9.39 9.17 4.04
N ILE A 128 -9.37 8.05 4.77
CA ILE A 128 -10.53 7.39 5.41
C ILE A 128 -10.52 7.63 6.91
#